data_AF-A0A661IFK0-F1
#
_entry.id   AF-A0A661IFK0-F1
#
_cell.length_a   1.000
_cell.length_b   1.000
_cell.length_c   1.000
_cell.angle_alpha   90.00
_cell.angle_beta   90.00
_cell.angle_gamma   90.00
#
_symmetry.space_group_name_H-M   'P 1'
#
loop_
_entity.id
_entity.type
_entity.pdbx_description
1 polymer ?
#
loop_
_entity_poly.entity_id
_entity_poly.type
_entity_poly.pdbx_seq_one_letter_code
_entity_poly.pdbx_strand_id
1 'polypeptide(L)'
;METPAQVARRVLELELYGLPLEDLPLFPERVAGVRKEEVDELAAEFIRADRAQIVILGKAEEMEPSLRGLGEVEVRSFREVIDAPQ
;
A
#
# COMPACT_ATOMS: atom_id res chain seq x y z
N MET A 1 15.69 -14.20 9.22
CA MET A 1 15.16 -15.53 9.61
C MET A 1 13.88 -15.30 10.38
N GLU A 2 12.82 -16.07 10.12
CA GLU A 2 11.58 -15.98 10.90
C GLU A 2 11.79 -16.49 12.34
N THR A 3 11.09 -15.86 13.29
CA THR A 3 11.05 -16.26 14.69
C THR A 3 9.80 -17.09 14.98
N PRO A 4 9.81 -17.95 16.02
CA PRO A 4 8.62 -18.71 16.41
C PRO A 4 7.39 -17.83 16.67
N ALA A 5 7.59 -16.63 17.23
CA ALA A 5 6.52 -15.68 17.47
C ALA A 5 5.91 -15.13 16.16
N GLN A 6 6.71 -14.88 15.13
CA GLN A 6 6.22 -14.45 13.82
C GLN A 6 5.41 -15.55 13.13
N VAL A 7 5.86 -16.80 13.23
CA VAL A 7 5.13 -17.95 12.68
C VAL A 7 3.79 -18.13 13.39
N ALA A 8 3.78 -18.11 14.73
CA ALA A 8 2.55 -18.25 15.52
C ALA A 8 1.54 -17.14 15.20
N ARG A 9 2.01 -15.89 15.05
CA ARG A 9 1.17 -14.76 14.65
C ARG A 9 0.54 -14.99 13.28
N ARG A 10 1.29 -15.49 12.31
CA ARG A 10 0.78 -15.70 10.95
C ARG A 10 -0.27 -16.82 10.89
N VAL A 11 -0.08 -17.90 11.65
CA VAL A 11 -1.11 -18.95 11.82
C VAL A 11 -2.40 -18.36 12.40
N LEU A 12 -2.30 -17.54 13.46
CA LEU A 12 -3.47 -16.89 14.07
C LEU A 12 -4.17 -15.92 13.10
N GLU A 13 -3.42 -15.17 12.29
CA GLU A 13 -3.99 -14.27 11.28
C GLU A 13 -4.77 -15.06 10.21
N LEU A 14 -4.22 -16.17 9.70
CA LEU A 14 -4.91 -17.00 8.71
C LEU A 14 -6.20 -17.60 9.26
N GLU A 15 -6.16 -18.16 10.47
CA GLU A 15 -7.35 -18.68 11.16
C GLU A 15 -8.41 -17.59 11.37
N LEU A 16 -7.99 -16.40 11.82
CA LEU A 16 -8.87 -15.26 12.06
C LEU A 16 -9.59 -14.81 10.78
N TYR A 17 -8.90 -14.81 9.65
CA TYR A 17 -9.45 -14.40 8.36
C TYR A 17 -10.04 -15.57 7.54
N GLY A 18 -10.06 -16.79 8.07
CA GLY A 18 -10.56 -17.98 7.37
C GLY A 18 -9.75 -18.37 6.13
N LEU A 19 -8.44 -18.08 6.14
CA LEU A 19 -7.51 -18.36 5.05
C LEU A 19 -6.85 -19.75 5.23
N PRO A 20 -6.52 -20.48 4.14
CA PRO A 20 -5.96 -21.83 4.24
C PRO A 20 -4.57 -21.84 4.87
N LEU A 21 -4.34 -22.69 5.88
CA LEU A 21 -3.02 -22.85 6.50
C LEU A 21 -2.01 -23.48 5.53
N GLU A 22 -2.47 -24.28 4.57
CA GLU A 22 -1.63 -24.91 3.56
C GLU A 22 -0.96 -23.88 2.63
N ASP A 23 -1.45 -22.64 2.60
CA ASP A 23 -0.83 -21.56 1.83
C ASP A 23 0.50 -21.09 2.43
N LEU A 24 0.75 -21.26 3.73
CA LEU A 24 1.99 -20.83 4.38
C LEU A 24 3.26 -21.41 3.72
N PRO A 25 3.39 -22.75 3.56
CA PRO A 25 4.57 -23.34 2.93
C PRO A 25 4.64 -23.05 1.43
N LEU A 26 3.50 -22.82 0.76
CA LEU A 26 3.43 -22.58 -0.69
C LEU A 26 3.68 -21.11 -1.06
N PHE A 27 3.49 -20.18 -0.12
CA PHE A 27 3.58 -18.75 -0.37
C PHE A 27 4.91 -18.33 -1.03
N PRO A 28 6.09 -18.78 -0.56
CA PRO A 28 7.36 -18.40 -1.20
C PRO A 28 7.46 -18.88 -2.66
N GLU A 29 7.04 -20.10 -2.95
CA GLU A 29 7.05 -20.67 -4.30
C GLU A 29 6.09 -19.92 -5.22
N ARG A 30 4.87 -19.65 -4.74
CA ARG A 30 3.86 -18.88 -5.48
C ARG A 30 4.34 -17.47 -5.81
N VAL A 31 4.96 -16.79 -4.85
CA VAL A 31 5.54 -15.45 -5.08
C VAL A 31 6.71 -15.51 -6.06
N ALA A 32 7.57 -16.52 -5.96
CA ALA A 32 8.69 -16.69 -6.89
C ALA A 32 8.24 -16.99 -8.33
N GLY A 33 7.05 -17.58 -8.50
CA GLY A 33 6.46 -17.89 -9.80
C GLY A 33 5.76 -16.71 -10.49
N VAL A 34 5.62 -15.56 -9.83
CA VAL A 34 4.94 -14.38 -10.41
C VAL A 34 5.71 -13.86 -11.62
N ARG A 35 5.02 -13.70 -12.75
CA ARG A 35 5.59 -13.18 -14.00
C ARG A 35 5.35 -11.69 -14.14
N LYS A 36 6.21 -11.02 -14.91
CA LYS A 36 6.08 -9.59 -15.16
C LYS A 36 4.77 -9.26 -15.87
N GLU A 37 4.38 -10.06 -16.85
CA GLU A 37 3.17 -9.83 -17.65
C GLU A 37 1.92 -9.86 -16.77
N GLU A 38 1.88 -10.76 -15.78
CA GLU A 38 0.78 -10.86 -14.80
C GLU A 38 0.71 -9.61 -13.91
N VAL A 39 1.87 -9.07 -13.52
CA VAL A 39 1.95 -7.81 -12.75
C VAL A 39 1.45 -6.64 -13.59
N ASP A 40 1.88 -6.54 -14.85
CA ASP A 40 1.48 -5.45 -15.75
C ASP A 40 -0.04 -5.49 -16.05
N GLU A 41 -0.59 -6.69 -16.29
CA GLU A 41 -2.04 -6.90 -16.49
C GLU A 41 -2.85 -6.51 -15.25
N LEU A 42 -2.48 -7.03 -14.07
CA LEU A 42 -3.18 -6.72 -12.81
C LEU A 42 -3.01 -5.26 -12.41
N ALA A 43 -1.86 -4.64 -12.69
CA ALA A 43 -1.66 -3.21 -12.46
C ALA A 43 -2.64 -2.38 -13.29
N ALA A 44 -2.84 -2.72 -14.57
CA ALA A 44 -3.82 -2.03 -15.42
C ALA A 44 -5.27 -2.21 -14.94
N GLU A 45 -5.61 -3.37 -14.35
CA GLU A 45 -6.94 -3.65 -13.83
C GLU A 45 -7.23 -2.95 -12.49
N PHE A 46 -6.29 -3.02 -11.54
CA PHE A 46 -6.53 -2.63 -10.15
C PHE A 46 -5.95 -1.25 -9.79
N ILE A 47 -4.91 -0.77 -10.48
CA ILE A 47 -4.33 0.56 -10.19
C ILE A 47 -5.05 1.62 -11.01
N ARG A 48 -5.93 2.35 -10.35
CA ARG A 48 -6.62 3.51 -10.92
C ARG A 48 -5.83 4.78 -10.69
N ALA A 49 -4.80 4.99 -11.51
CA ALA A 49 -3.91 6.16 -11.43
C ALA A 49 -4.69 7.49 -11.58
N ASP A 50 -5.79 7.49 -12.34
CA ASP A 50 -6.72 8.62 -12.50
C ASP A 50 -7.47 9.00 -11.20
N ARG A 51 -7.47 8.11 -10.20
CA ARG A 51 -8.11 8.32 -8.89
C ARG A 51 -7.11 8.26 -7.73
N ALA A 52 -5.82 8.30 -8.02
CA ALA A 52 -4.80 8.30 -7.01
C ALA A 52 -4.81 9.63 -6.24
N GLN A 53 -4.77 9.55 -4.92
CA GLN A 53 -4.51 10.71 -4.05
C GLN A 53 -3.10 10.58 -3.50
N ILE A 54 -2.32 11.65 -3.63
CA ILE A 54 -0.93 11.70 -3.18
C ILE A 54 -0.84 12.70 -2.03
N VAL A 55 -0.44 12.23 -0.86
CA VAL A 55 -0.20 13.09 0.31
C VAL A 55 1.29 13.34 0.42
N ILE A 56 1.68 14.62 0.43
CA ILE A 56 3.08 15.04 0.49
C ILE A 56 3.25 15.89 1.74
N LEU A 57 4.23 15.55 2.57
CA LEU A 57 4.57 16.28 3.78
C LEU A 57 5.81 17.14 3.53
N GLY A 58 5.68 18.46 3.69
CA GLY A 58 6.78 19.40 3.51
C GLY A 58 6.33 20.84 3.57
N LYS A 59 7.21 21.75 3.17
CA LYS A 59 6.87 23.18 3.04
C LYS A 59 6.15 23.40 1.71
N ALA A 60 4.89 23.80 1.77
CA ALA A 60 4.05 23.91 0.59
C ALA A 60 4.64 24.87 -0.45
N GLU A 61 5.23 25.99 -0.01
CA GLU A 61 5.76 27.05 -0.88
C GLU A 61 6.93 26.56 -1.74
N GLU A 62 7.70 25.58 -1.25
CA GLU A 62 8.84 25.00 -1.96
C GLU A 62 8.39 23.91 -2.95
N MET A 63 7.24 23.26 -2.71
CA MET A 63 6.83 22.04 -3.42
C MET A 63 5.69 22.27 -4.41
N GLU A 64 4.69 23.07 -4.04
CA GLU A 64 3.48 23.34 -4.83
C GLU A 64 3.78 23.76 -6.29
N PRO A 65 4.77 24.63 -6.59
CA PRO A 65 5.05 25.03 -7.97
C PRO A 65 5.38 23.84 -8.89
N SER A 66 6.08 22.82 -8.37
CA SER A 66 6.45 21.61 -9.11
C SER A 66 5.30 20.61 -9.27
N LEU A 67 4.31 20.67 -8.38
CA LEU A 67 3.21 19.70 -8.31
C LEU A 67 2.00 20.12 -9.14
N ARG A 68 1.82 21.43 -9.38
CA ARG A 68 0.73 21.97 -10.20
C ARG A 68 0.69 21.40 -11.63
N GLY A 69 1.80 20.87 -12.14
CA GLY A 69 1.86 20.20 -13.44
C GLY A 69 1.38 18.73 -13.43
N LEU A 70 1.18 18.14 -12.25
CA LEU A 70 0.82 16.73 -12.08
C LEU A 70 -0.65 16.51 -11.72
N GLY A 71 -1.34 17.55 -11.24
CA GLY A 71 -2.74 17.48 -10.86
C GLY A 71 -3.18 18.69 -10.03
N GLU A 72 -4.42 18.63 -9.54
CA GLU A 72 -4.92 19.59 -8.55
C GLU A 72 -4.16 19.43 -7.24
N VAL A 73 -3.72 20.55 -6.67
CA VAL A 73 -2.95 20.57 -5.43
C VAL A 73 -3.76 21.28 -4.36
N GLU A 74 -4.05 20.56 -3.28
CA GLU A 74 -4.68 21.10 -2.09
C GLU A 74 -3.65 21.19 -0.96
N VAL A 75 -3.43 22.41 -0.45
CA VAL A 75 -2.52 22.64 0.67
C VAL A 75 -3.32 22.68 1.97
N ARG A 76 -2.99 21.78 2.89
CA ARG A 76 -3.53 21.76 4.26
C ARG A 76 -2.40 22.03 5.24
N SER A 77 -2.66 22.83 6.27
CA SER A 77 -1.67 22.99 7.34
C SER A 77 -1.63 21.72 8.20
N PHE A 78 -0.46 21.39 8.74
CA PHE A 78 -0.29 20.21 9.58
C PHE A 78 -1.24 20.20 10.78
N ARG A 79 -1.49 21.37 11.40
CA ARG A 79 -2.41 21.51 12.54
C ARG A 79 -3.85 21.15 12.17
N GLU A 80 -4.34 21.64 11.04
CA GLU A 80 -5.70 21.32 10.59
C GLU A 80 -5.91 19.82 10.34
N VAL A 81 -4.88 19.11 9.88
CA VAL A 81 -4.97 17.67 9.62
C VAL A 81 -4.98 16.86 10.91
N ILE A 82 -4.15 17.22 11.90
CA ILE A 82 -4.09 16.48 13.17
C ILE A 82 -5.29 16.78 14.08
N ASP A 83 -5.86 17.98 13.98
CA ASP A 83 -7.00 18.41 14.79
C ASP A 83 -8.35 18.04 14.16
N ALA A 84 -8.35 17.47 12.94
CA ALA A 84 -9.57 17.04 12.27
C ALA A 84 -10.20 15.82 12.98
N PRO A 85 -11.54 15.83 13.20
CA PRO A 85 -12.23 14.65 13.70
C PRO A 85 -12.05 13.48 12.73
N GLN A 86 -11.67 12.32 13.28
CA GLN A 86 -11.44 11.06 12.56
C GLN A 86 -12.75 10.34 12.24
#